data_AF-A0A1W7ADD2-F1
#
_entry.id   AF-A0A1W7ADD2-F1
#
_cell.length_a   1.000
_cell.length_b   1.000
_cell.length_c   1.000
_cell.angle_alpha   90.00
_cell.angle_beta   90.00
_cell.angle_gamma   90.00
#
_symmetry.space_group_name_H-M   'P 1'
#
loop_
_entity.id
_entity.type
_entity.pdbx_description
1 polymer ?
#
loop_
_entity_poly.entity_id
_entity_poly.type
_entity_poly.pdbx_seq_one_letter_code
_entity_poly.pdbx_strand_id
1 'polypeptide(L)'
;MSDELNVENNIIIFPDIEGITQEVKKLKIEISMLLLERDELLFVECKNIETAYMIHLGFLEYKIFEKECLYLRLKRKVELIQAKLNRQVKVDLSLIDEQLDQEFIIYKNQLDEQLNKLNNAIDYQKGEALSEEDYKALKKMYRTIVKTLHPDLNSDLTEEQLKLFQNAVSAYEKGDILTIEMIYFIINGTSNDKKLDNKSVFDERDKLRQKLELIKLEIEQIKASYPYTMKPIITDQDAIDKKKTELEKVLIQLDEVIKIFEQKIDALRGV
;
A
#
# COMPACT_ATOMS: atom_id res chain seq x y z
N MET A 1 59.18 26.74 51.41
CA MET A 1 57.86 27.39 51.33
C MET A 1 57.67 27.73 49.87
N SER A 2 57.33 26.73 49.06
CA SER A 2 55.95 26.32 48.74
C SER A 2 55.21 27.44 48.03
N ASP A 3 55.01 27.29 46.71
CA ASP A 3 53.68 27.13 46.15
C ASP A 3 53.82 26.69 44.68
N GLU A 4 53.84 25.37 44.49
CA GLU A 4 53.50 24.72 43.23
C GLU A 4 51.99 24.93 43.01
N LEU A 5 51.63 25.88 42.15
CA LEU A 5 50.27 25.99 41.64
C LEU A 5 50.09 24.96 40.52
N ASN A 6 49.62 23.81 40.99
CA ASN A 6 48.97 22.70 40.31
C ASN A 6 48.23 23.15 39.04
N VAL A 7 48.80 22.86 37.87
CA VAL A 7 48.10 22.98 36.59
C VAL A 7 47.09 21.84 36.54
N GLU A 8 45.84 22.14 36.88
CA GLU A 8 44.73 21.23 36.63
C GLU A 8 44.73 20.88 35.14
N ASN A 9 45.22 19.68 34.84
CA ASN A 9 45.02 19.01 33.57
C ASN A 9 43.51 18.87 33.37
N ASN A 10 42.93 19.85 32.69
CA ASN A 10 41.58 19.78 32.16
C ASN A 10 41.61 18.74 31.03
N ILE A 11 41.56 17.47 31.41
CA ILE A 11 41.41 16.34 30.48
C ILE A 11 40.02 16.53 29.86
N ILE A 12 40.01 17.18 28.69
CA ILE A 12 38.85 17.17 27.82
C ILE A 12 38.68 15.72 27.39
N ILE A 13 37.73 15.03 28.02
CA ILE A 13 37.26 13.71 27.60
C ILE A 13 36.68 13.94 26.20
N PHE A 14 37.46 13.63 25.16
CA PHE A 14 36.90 13.51 23.82
C PHE A 14 35.88 12.38 23.88
N PRO A 15 34.58 12.65 23.68
CA PRO A 15 33.62 11.57 23.54
C PRO A 15 34.05 10.71 22.35
N ASP A 16 33.73 9.41 22.38
CA ASP A 16 34.14 8.42 21.38
C ASP A 16 33.52 8.70 20.00
N ILE A 17 34.06 9.72 19.30
CA ILE A 17 33.61 10.18 17.99
C ILE A 17 33.80 9.07 16.96
N GLU A 18 34.85 8.25 17.11
CA GLU A 18 35.09 7.12 16.21
C GLU A 18 34.01 6.04 16.38
N GLY A 19 33.68 5.67 17.62
CA GLY A 19 32.58 4.75 17.92
C GLY A 19 31.23 5.24 17.40
N ILE A 20 30.93 6.53 17.54
CA ILE A 20 29.67 7.12 17.07
C ILE A 20 29.64 7.22 15.54
N THR A 21 30.76 7.54 14.91
CA THR A 21 30.86 7.54 13.44
C THR A 21 30.65 6.12 12.88
N GLN A 22 31.19 5.10 13.55
CA GLN A 22 30.91 3.70 13.20
C GLN A 22 29.43 3.35 13.42
N GLU A 23 28.82 3.84 14.49
CA GLU A 23 27.39 3.63 14.77
C GLU A 23 26.51 4.27 13.69
N VAL A 24 26.77 5.53 13.31
CA VAL A 24 26.07 6.21 12.21
C VAL A 24 26.20 5.41 10.91
N LYS A 25 27.39 4.89 10.58
CA LYS A 25 27.58 4.02 9.41
C LYS A 25 26.72 2.75 9.49
N LYS A 26 26.65 2.10 10.66
CA LYS A 26 25.81 0.91 10.88
C LYS A 26 24.32 1.26 10.71
N LEU A 27 23.86 2.35 11.32
CA LEU A 27 22.48 2.83 11.21
C LEU A 27 22.10 3.12 9.76
N LYS A 28 22.97 3.78 8.97
CA LYS A 28 22.72 4.03 7.55
C LYS A 28 22.59 2.73 6.74
N ILE A 29 23.40 1.72 7.05
CA ILE A 29 23.30 0.41 6.41
C ILE A 29 21.99 -0.27 6.80
N GLU A 30 21.62 -0.26 8.09
CA GLU A 30 20.37 -0.84 8.58
C GLU A 30 19.14 -0.18 7.95
N ILE A 31 19.07 1.15 7.98
CA ILE A 31 17.99 1.93 7.34
C ILE A 31 17.91 1.62 5.85
N SER A 32 19.04 1.54 5.13
CA SER A 32 19.02 1.17 3.71
C SER A 32 18.45 -0.23 3.44
N MET A 33 18.62 -1.16 4.38
CA MET A 33 18.03 -2.50 4.29
C MET A 33 16.54 -2.49 4.58
N LEU A 34 16.11 -1.77 5.62
CA LEU A 34 14.70 -1.67 5.98
C LEU A 34 13.89 -0.88 4.94
N LEU A 35 14.45 0.17 4.34
CA LEU A 35 13.80 0.88 3.24
C LEU A 35 13.60 -0.02 2.02
N LEU A 36 14.60 -0.86 1.69
CA LEU A 36 14.45 -1.86 0.65
C LEU A 36 13.36 -2.88 1.00
N GLU A 37 13.34 -3.39 2.24
CA GLU A 37 12.29 -4.32 2.71
C GLU A 37 10.91 -3.68 2.59
N ARG A 38 10.75 -2.44 3.06
CA ARG A 38 9.50 -1.69 2.97
C ARG A 38 9.04 -1.54 1.52
N ASP A 39 9.92 -1.13 0.63
CA ASP A 39 9.60 -0.92 -0.78
C ASP A 39 9.29 -2.25 -1.49
N GLU A 40 10.00 -3.33 -1.14
CA GLU A 40 9.70 -4.68 -1.61
C GLU A 40 8.31 -5.16 -1.14
N LEU A 41 8.02 -4.99 0.15
CA LEU A 41 6.71 -5.29 0.72
C LEU A 41 5.61 -4.54 -0.01
N LEU A 42 5.78 -3.23 -0.18
CA LEU A 42 4.75 -2.36 -0.74
C LEU A 42 4.54 -2.59 -2.24
N PHE A 43 5.63 -2.58 -3.01
CA PHE A 43 5.54 -2.54 -4.47
C PHE A 43 5.52 -3.91 -5.13
N VAL A 44 5.99 -4.95 -4.45
CA VAL A 44 6.07 -6.30 -5.01
C VAL A 44 5.17 -7.25 -4.24
N GLU A 45 5.43 -7.44 -2.96
CA GLU A 45 4.73 -8.47 -2.18
C GLU A 45 3.23 -8.17 -2.04
N CYS A 46 2.87 -6.96 -1.61
CA CYS A 46 1.49 -6.53 -1.48
C CYS A 46 0.75 -6.55 -2.82
N LYS A 47 1.38 -6.11 -3.92
CA LYS A 47 0.77 -6.16 -5.25
C LYS A 47 0.51 -7.59 -5.72
N ASN A 48 1.47 -8.49 -5.48
CA ASN A 48 1.31 -9.90 -5.81
C ASN A 48 0.20 -10.55 -4.96
N ILE A 49 0.15 -10.23 -3.66
CA ILE A 49 -0.89 -10.71 -2.76
C ILE A 49 -2.27 -10.21 -3.19
N GLU A 50 -2.40 -8.91 -3.42
CA GLU A 50 -3.63 -8.28 -3.90
C GLU A 50 -4.10 -8.91 -5.21
N THR A 51 -3.19 -9.05 -6.18
CA THR A 51 -3.51 -9.63 -7.48
C THR A 51 -3.99 -11.07 -7.34
N ALA A 52 -3.27 -11.91 -6.61
CA ALA A 52 -3.67 -13.30 -6.37
C ALA A 52 -5.04 -13.37 -5.68
N TYR A 53 -5.27 -12.55 -4.66
CA TYR A 53 -6.55 -12.48 -3.97
C TYR A 53 -7.69 -12.08 -4.93
N MET A 54 -7.48 -11.04 -5.74
CA MET A 54 -8.46 -10.54 -6.70
C MET A 54 -8.82 -11.60 -7.76
N ILE A 55 -7.84 -12.34 -8.25
CA ILE A 55 -8.04 -13.43 -9.22
C ILE A 55 -8.87 -14.56 -8.61
N HIS A 56 -8.54 -14.99 -7.39
CA HIS A 56 -9.19 -16.16 -6.78
C HIS A 56 -10.55 -15.84 -6.17
N LEU A 57 -10.72 -14.67 -5.57
CA LEU A 57 -11.87 -14.33 -4.72
C LEU A 57 -12.52 -12.99 -5.08
N GLY A 58 -11.78 -12.04 -5.67
CA GLY A 58 -12.26 -10.69 -5.94
C GLY A 58 -13.52 -10.62 -6.80
N PHE A 59 -13.67 -11.52 -7.78
CA PHE A 59 -14.89 -11.56 -8.61
C PHE A 59 -16.15 -11.95 -7.81
N LEU A 60 -16.01 -12.75 -6.74
CA LEU A 60 -17.13 -13.10 -5.86
C LEU A 60 -17.49 -11.94 -4.95
N GLU A 61 -16.50 -11.25 -4.40
CA GLU A 61 -16.72 -10.05 -3.59
C GLU A 61 -17.40 -8.94 -4.40
N TYR A 62 -16.96 -8.71 -5.65
CA TYR A 62 -17.64 -7.81 -6.58
C TYR A 62 -19.11 -8.21 -6.77
N LYS A 63 -19.38 -9.50 -7.05
CA LYS A 63 -20.76 -9.98 -7.23
C LYS A 63 -21.61 -9.84 -5.97
N ILE A 64 -21.02 -10.05 -4.79
CA ILE A 64 -21.71 -9.85 -3.51
C ILE A 64 -22.09 -8.39 -3.38
N PHE A 65 -21.14 -7.48 -3.57
CA PHE A 65 -21.39 -6.05 -3.47
C PHE A 65 -22.43 -5.55 -4.49
N GLU A 66 -22.37 -6.06 -5.73
CA GLU A 66 -23.38 -5.79 -6.76
C GLU A 66 -24.79 -6.21 -6.31
N LYS A 67 -24.92 -7.43 -5.77
CA LYS A 67 -26.20 -7.94 -5.23
C LYS A 67 -26.65 -7.17 -3.99
N GLU A 68 -25.76 -6.78 -3.09
CA GLU A 68 -26.08 -5.94 -1.93
C GLU A 68 -26.65 -4.58 -2.37
N CYS A 69 -26.02 -3.95 -3.37
CA CYS A 69 -26.51 -2.70 -3.95
C CYS A 69 -27.91 -2.88 -4.55
N LEU A 70 -28.12 -3.96 -5.31
CA LEU A 70 -29.44 -4.28 -5.86
C LEU A 70 -30.48 -4.50 -4.77
N TYR A 71 -30.15 -5.28 -3.74
CA TYR A 71 -31.00 -5.50 -2.58
C TYR A 71 -31.40 -4.19 -1.90
N LEU A 72 -30.43 -3.33 -1.59
CA LEU A 72 -30.68 -2.03 -0.95
C LEU A 72 -31.57 -1.14 -1.82
N ARG A 73 -31.34 -1.12 -3.14
CA ARG A 73 -32.16 -0.36 -4.10
C ARG A 73 -33.59 -0.88 -4.11
N LEU A 74 -33.80 -2.20 -4.15
CA LEU A 74 -35.14 -2.81 -4.12
C LEU A 74 -35.85 -2.56 -2.79
N LYS A 75 -35.14 -2.68 -1.66
CA LYS A 75 -35.68 -2.35 -0.35
C LYS A 75 -36.16 -0.91 -0.28
N ARG A 76 -35.33 0.03 -0.76
CA ARG A 76 -35.67 1.45 -0.82
C ARG A 76 -36.87 1.71 -1.74
N LYS A 77 -36.94 1.02 -2.87
CA LYS A 77 -38.08 1.08 -3.81
C LYS A 77 -39.39 0.68 -3.13
N VAL A 78 -39.38 -0.44 -2.38
CA VAL A 78 -40.55 -0.89 -1.61
C VAL A 78 -40.99 0.17 -0.61
N GLU A 79 -40.05 0.76 0.14
CA GLU A 79 -40.37 1.83 1.11
C GLU A 79 -41.05 3.03 0.45
N LEU A 80 -40.54 3.48 -0.70
CA LEU A 80 -41.12 4.62 -1.45
C LEU A 80 -42.52 4.31 -1.99
N ILE A 81 -42.72 3.10 -2.53
CA ILE A 81 -44.05 2.67 -3.02
C ILE A 81 -45.04 2.63 -1.85
N GLN A 82 -44.67 1.98 -0.74
CA GLN A 82 -45.52 1.87 0.44
C GLN A 82 -45.85 3.24 1.05
N ALA A 83 -44.88 4.16 1.11
CA ALA A 83 -45.10 5.52 1.60
C ALA A 83 -46.10 6.30 0.74
N LYS A 84 -46.09 6.13 -0.59
CA LYS A 84 -47.07 6.76 -1.49
C LYS A 84 -48.46 6.12 -1.37
N LEU A 85 -48.54 4.78 -1.29
CA LEU A 85 -49.80 4.05 -1.08
C LEU A 85 -50.47 4.45 0.24
N ASN A 86 -49.71 4.54 1.33
CA ASN A 86 -50.23 4.94 2.64
C ASN A 86 -50.79 6.38 2.65
N ARG A 87 -50.29 7.24 1.77
CA ARG A 87 -50.77 8.63 1.58
C ARG A 87 -51.91 8.72 0.54
N GLN A 88 -52.36 7.60 -0.02
CA GLN A 88 -53.34 7.52 -1.11
C GLN A 88 -52.93 8.35 -2.35
N VAL A 89 -51.63 8.51 -2.57
CA VAL A 89 -51.07 9.22 -3.74
C VAL A 89 -50.81 8.21 -4.85
N LYS A 90 -51.10 8.60 -6.10
CA LYS A 90 -50.80 7.79 -7.29
C LYS A 90 -49.31 7.41 -7.30
N VAL A 91 -49.04 6.10 -7.39
CA VAL A 91 -47.67 5.59 -7.48
C VAL A 91 -47.19 5.72 -8.92
N ASP A 92 -46.25 6.63 -9.14
CA ASP A 92 -45.47 6.69 -10.36
C ASP A 92 -44.14 5.98 -10.12
N LEU A 93 -43.96 4.83 -10.79
CA LEU A 93 -42.76 4.00 -10.66
C LEU A 93 -41.56 4.59 -11.40
N SER A 94 -41.78 5.27 -12.52
CA SER A 94 -40.71 5.89 -13.30
C SER A 94 -40.04 6.99 -12.49
N LEU A 95 -40.82 7.84 -11.83
CA LEU A 95 -40.28 8.88 -10.93
C LEU A 95 -39.57 8.28 -9.70
N ILE A 96 -40.01 7.12 -9.21
CA ILE A 96 -39.31 6.42 -8.11
C ILE A 96 -37.98 5.86 -8.60
N ASP A 97 -37.95 5.26 -9.79
CA ASP A 97 -36.71 4.72 -10.36
C ASP A 97 -35.69 5.83 -10.65
N GLU A 98 -36.10 6.98 -11.19
CA GLU A 98 -35.23 8.14 -11.39
C GLU A 98 -34.65 8.68 -10.06
N GLN A 99 -35.48 8.76 -9.02
CA GLN A 99 -35.01 9.15 -7.68
C GLN A 99 -33.97 8.15 -7.14
N LEU A 100 -34.23 6.85 -7.29
CA LEU A 100 -33.31 5.81 -6.85
C LEU A 100 -31.99 5.84 -7.62
N ASP A 101 -32.01 6.13 -8.92
CA ASP A 101 -30.79 6.21 -9.72
C ASP A 101 -29.88 7.35 -9.24
N GLN A 102 -30.46 8.46 -8.78
CA GLN A 102 -29.70 9.54 -8.13
C GLN A 102 -29.21 9.15 -6.73
N GLU A 103 -30.06 8.52 -5.91
CA GLU A 103 -29.68 8.05 -4.56
C GLU A 103 -28.52 7.03 -4.61
N PHE A 104 -28.46 6.20 -5.67
CA PHE A 104 -27.52 5.10 -5.78
C PHE A 104 -26.29 5.36 -6.66
N ILE A 105 -26.08 6.59 -7.12
CA ILE A 105 -24.95 6.92 -8.02
C ILE A 105 -23.59 6.64 -7.38
N ILE A 106 -23.45 6.86 -6.07
CA ILE A 106 -22.20 6.60 -5.33
C ILE A 106 -21.87 5.10 -5.35
N TYR A 107 -22.88 4.23 -5.17
CA TYR A 107 -22.69 2.78 -5.23
C TYR A 107 -22.28 2.31 -6.62
N LYS A 108 -22.82 2.91 -7.67
CA LYS A 108 -22.40 2.64 -9.05
C LYS A 108 -20.92 2.98 -9.26
N ASN A 109 -20.48 4.15 -8.81
CA ASN A 109 -19.08 4.54 -8.90
C ASN A 109 -18.16 3.58 -8.13
N GLN A 110 -18.60 3.08 -6.97
CA GLN A 110 -17.85 2.07 -6.20
C GLN A 110 -17.76 0.72 -6.93
N LEU A 111 -18.82 0.30 -7.62
CA LEU A 111 -18.78 -0.90 -8.48
C LEU A 111 -17.79 -0.73 -9.63
N ASP A 112 -17.80 0.42 -10.30
CA ASP A 112 -16.86 0.73 -11.37
C ASP A 112 -15.40 0.73 -10.87
N GLU A 113 -15.14 1.24 -9.66
CA GLU A 113 -13.81 1.18 -9.03
C GLU A 113 -13.36 -0.26 -8.75
N GLN A 114 -14.24 -1.10 -8.19
CA GLN A 114 -13.93 -2.51 -7.94
C GLN A 114 -13.67 -3.28 -9.25
N LEU A 115 -14.46 -3.01 -10.29
CA LEU A 115 -14.26 -3.60 -11.60
C LEU A 115 -12.90 -3.19 -12.20
N ASN A 116 -12.50 -1.92 -12.05
CA ASN A 116 -11.18 -1.46 -12.47
C ASN A 116 -10.05 -2.17 -11.71
N LYS A 117 -10.19 -2.40 -10.40
CA LYS A 117 -9.21 -3.19 -9.62
C LYS A 117 -9.09 -4.62 -10.14
N LEU A 118 -10.20 -5.26 -10.46
CA LEU A 118 -10.21 -6.62 -11.01
C LEU A 118 -9.52 -6.67 -12.38
N ASN A 119 -9.81 -5.71 -13.27
CA ASN A 119 -9.16 -5.61 -14.57
C ASN A 119 -7.65 -5.38 -14.43
N ASN A 120 -7.24 -4.48 -13.53
CA ASN A 120 -5.82 -4.22 -13.25
C ASN A 120 -5.11 -5.50 -12.77
N ALA A 121 -5.74 -6.30 -11.92
CA ALA A 121 -5.18 -7.58 -11.45
C ALA A 121 -5.00 -8.57 -12.61
N ILE A 122 -5.98 -8.67 -13.52
CA ILE A 122 -5.91 -9.51 -14.72
C ILE A 122 -4.78 -9.05 -15.65
N ASP A 123 -4.65 -7.75 -15.87
CA ASP A 123 -3.63 -7.20 -16.75
C ASP A 123 -2.22 -7.34 -16.15
N TYR A 124 -2.08 -7.16 -14.84
CA TYR A 124 -0.83 -7.40 -14.13
C TYR A 124 -0.40 -8.87 -14.24
N GLN A 125 -1.32 -9.83 -14.11
CA GLN A 125 -1.03 -11.25 -14.25
C GLN A 125 -0.53 -11.63 -15.66
N LYS A 126 -1.01 -10.92 -16.69
CA LYS A 126 -0.58 -11.14 -18.08
C LYS A 126 0.78 -10.51 -18.39
N GLY A 127 1.27 -9.60 -17.54
CA GLY A 127 2.56 -8.96 -17.72
C GLY A 127 3.71 -9.97 -17.69
N GLU A 128 4.79 -9.67 -18.41
CA GLU A 128 6.02 -10.44 -18.32
C GLU A 128 6.65 -10.21 -16.95
N ALA A 129 6.73 -11.27 -16.14
CA ALA A 129 7.52 -11.25 -14.93
C ALA A 129 9.01 -11.21 -15.28
N LEU A 130 9.77 -10.37 -14.56
CA LEU A 130 11.23 -10.42 -14.59
C LEU A 130 11.72 -11.83 -14.23
N SER A 131 12.83 -12.24 -14.84
CA SER A 131 13.51 -13.46 -14.40
C SER A 131 14.03 -13.28 -12.96
N GLU A 132 14.18 -14.39 -12.23
CA GLU A 132 14.74 -14.37 -10.87
C GLU A 132 16.14 -13.73 -10.82
N GLU A 133 16.95 -13.92 -11.87
CA GLU A 133 18.27 -13.32 -11.99
C GLU A 133 18.19 -11.80 -12.16
N ASP A 134 17.33 -11.33 -13.06
CA ASP A 134 17.12 -9.90 -13.32
C ASP A 134 16.53 -9.20 -12.09
N TYR A 135 15.57 -9.83 -11.42
CA TYR A 135 14.96 -9.28 -10.21
C TYR A 135 15.98 -9.15 -9.07
N LYS A 136 16.86 -10.14 -8.90
CA LYS A 136 17.96 -10.08 -7.93
C LYS A 136 18.96 -8.97 -8.26
N ALA A 137 19.28 -8.78 -9.54
CA ALA A 137 20.14 -7.70 -10.01
C ALA A 137 19.50 -6.33 -9.74
N LEU A 138 18.23 -6.17 -10.09
CA LEU A 138 17.41 -4.98 -9.86
C LEU A 138 17.40 -4.59 -8.38
N LYS A 139 17.15 -5.54 -7.46
CA LYS A 139 17.19 -5.30 -6.01
C LYS A 139 18.55 -4.77 -5.54
N LYS A 140 19.64 -5.39 -6.01
CA LYS A 140 20.99 -5.00 -5.61
C LYS A 140 21.32 -3.57 -6.06
N MET A 141 20.93 -3.22 -7.30
CA MET A 141 21.11 -1.89 -7.85
C MET A 141 20.24 -0.87 -7.10
N TYR A 142 18.96 -1.17 -6.92
CA TYR A 142 18.03 -0.30 -6.18
C TYR A 142 18.47 -0.03 -4.75
N ARG A 143 18.95 -1.04 -4.01
CA ARG A 143 19.52 -0.84 -2.68
C ARG A 143 20.67 0.17 -2.67
N THR A 144 21.53 0.12 -3.68
CA THR A 144 22.65 1.05 -3.81
C THR A 144 22.14 2.46 -4.09
N ILE A 145 21.10 2.59 -4.93
CA ILE A 145 20.43 3.86 -5.21
C ILE A 145 19.81 4.44 -3.93
N VAL A 146 19.04 3.64 -3.17
CA VAL A 146 18.44 4.06 -1.88
C VAL A 146 19.53 4.53 -0.93
N LYS A 147 20.61 3.76 -0.77
CA LYS A 147 21.71 4.14 0.12
C LYS A 147 22.32 5.52 -0.24
N THR A 148 22.44 5.82 -1.53
CA THR A 148 23.13 7.01 -2.03
C THR A 148 22.22 8.23 -2.20
N LEU A 149 20.95 8.04 -2.52
CA LEU A 149 20.02 9.11 -2.89
C LEU A 149 18.78 9.23 -1.99
N HIS A 150 18.64 8.40 -0.94
CA HIS A 150 17.50 8.55 -0.04
C HIS A 150 17.68 9.78 0.87
N PRO A 151 16.67 10.67 0.97
CA PRO A 151 16.76 11.90 1.77
C PRO A 151 16.95 11.63 3.26
N ASP A 152 16.50 10.47 3.75
CA ASP A 152 16.74 10.10 5.14
C ASP A 152 18.18 9.78 5.50
N LEU A 153 18.94 9.31 4.52
CA LEU A 153 20.34 8.91 4.67
C LEU A 153 21.30 10.05 4.30
N ASN A 154 20.84 10.96 3.45
CA ASN A 154 21.63 12.03 2.85
C ASN A 154 20.83 13.35 2.89
N SER A 155 21.19 14.24 3.82
CA SER A 155 20.47 15.51 4.05
C SER A 155 20.73 16.58 2.99
N ASP A 156 21.81 16.45 2.21
CA ASP A 156 22.34 17.52 1.37
C ASP A 156 22.11 17.25 -0.13
N LEU A 157 21.04 16.53 -0.46
CA LEU A 157 20.70 16.18 -1.84
C LEU A 157 20.20 17.39 -2.62
N THR A 158 20.63 17.51 -3.88
CA THR A 158 20.08 18.51 -4.80
C THR A 158 18.68 18.11 -5.27
N GLU A 159 17.91 19.08 -5.78
CA GLU A 159 16.60 18.80 -6.37
C GLU A 159 16.66 17.78 -7.52
N GLU A 160 17.73 17.82 -8.32
CA GLU A 160 17.95 16.86 -9.41
C GLU A 160 18.19 15.45 -8.88
N GLN A 161 18.96 15.31 -7.78
CA GLN A 161 19.18 14.02 -7.12
C GLN A 161 17.91 13.46 -6.49
N LEU A 162 17.06 14.32 -5.92
CA LEU A 162 15.75 13.91 -5.40
C LEU A 162 14.82 13.43 -6.52
N LYS A 163 14.78 14.13 -7.66
CA LYS A 163 14.03 13.67 -8.84
C LYS A 163 14.57 12.35 -9.37
N LEU A 164 15.89 12.18 -9.40
CA LEU A 164 16.53 10.94 -9.79
C LEU A 164 16.14 9.78 -8.87
N PHE A 165 16.05 10.02 -7.56
CA PHE A 165 15.55 9.05 -6.59
C PHE A 165 14.07 8.70 -6.82
N GLN A 166 13.20 9.70 -7.04
CA GLN A 166 11.78 9.45 -7.35
C GLN A 166 11.59 8.62 -8.61
N ASN A 167 12.41 8.86 -9.63
CA ASN A 167 12.42 8.04 -10.85
C ASN A 167 12.87 6.61 -10.55
N ALA A 168 13.85 6.41 -9.67
CA ALA A 168 14.27 5.08 -9.26
C ALA A 168 13.17 4.33 -8.48
N VAL A 169 12.45 4.98 -7.57
CA VAL A 169 11.31 4.38 -6.87
C VAL A 169 10.24 3.92 -7.87
N SER A 170 9.89 4.80 -8.82
CA SER A 170 8.90 4.50 -9.87
C SER A 170 9.35 3.36 -10.80
N ALA A 171 10.66 3.29 -11.10
CA ALA A 171 11.23 2.24 -11.93
C ALA A 171 11.24 0.89 -11.19
N TYR A 172 11.60 0.90 -9.89
CA TYR A 172 11.55 -0.29 -9.05
C TYR A 172 10.13 -0.85 -8.94
N GLU A 173 9.14 0.04 -8.74
CA GLU A 173 7.73 -0.33 -8.67
C GLU A 173 7.22 -1.03 -9.95
N LYS A 174 7.76 -0.66 -11.10
CA LYS A 174 7.38 -1.19 -12.43
C LYS A 174 8.25 -2.36 -12.88
N GLY A 175 9.29 -2.72 -12.13
CA GLY A 175 10.28 -3.69 -12.59
C GLY A 175 11.11 -3.20 -13.79
N ASP A 176 11.24 -1.89 -13.99
CA ASP A 176 12.02 -1.32 -15.09
C ASP A 176 13.51 -1.38 -14.79
N ILE A 177 14.12 -2.53 -15.11
CA ILE A 177 15.53 -2.80 -14.87
C ILE A 177 16.44 -1.84 -15.62
N LEU A 178 16.08 -1.43 -16.84
CA LEU A 178 16.89 -0.54 -17.67
C LEU A 178 17.02 0.83 -17.03
N THR A 179 15.91 1.40 -16.54
CA THR A 179 15.95 2.70 -15.85
C THR A 179 16.74 2.59 -14.54
N ILE A 180 16.60 1.50 -13.77
CA ILE A 180 17.39 1.26 -12.57
C ILE A 180 18.89 1.15 -12.88
N GLU A 181 19.27 0.44 -13.94
CA GLU A 181 20.66 0.31 -14.39
C GLU A 181 21.27 1.65 -14.78
N MET A 182 20.54 2.46 -15.54
CA MET A 182 20.98 3.80 -15.94
C MET A 182 21.25 4.68 -14.72
N ILE A 183 20.30 4.72 -13.76
CA ILE A 183 20.45 5.50 -12.53
C ILE A 183 21.61 4.99 -11.70
N TYR A 184 21.74 3.66 -11.56
CA TYR A 184 22.84 3.01 -10.84
C TYR A 184 24.22 3.38 -11.43
N PHE A 185 24.33 3.46 -12.76
CA PHE A 185 25.56 3.89 -13.43
C PHE A 185 25.89 5.36 -13.15
N ILE A 186 24.89 6.25 -13.20
CA ILE A 186 25.05 7.69 -12.93
C ILE A 186 25.56 7.94 -11.50
N ILE A 187 25.02 7.24 -10.50
CA ILE A 187 25.42 7.43 -9.10
C ILE A 187 26.81 6.86 -8.79
N ASN A 188 27.20 5.75 -9.45
CA ASN A 188 28.53 5.16 -9.21
C ASN A 188 29.66 5.90 -9.94
N GLY A 189 29.34 6.72 -10.93
CA GLY A 189 30.28 7.65 -11.55
C GLY A 189 30.55 8.92 -10.72
N THR A 190 29.78 9.15 -9.66
CA THR A 190 29.86 10.36 -8.81
C THR A 190 30.31 10.01 -7.39
N SER A 191 31.63 9.96 -7.17
CA SER A 191 32.22 9.70 -5.85
C SER A 191 31.91 10.83 -4.86
N ASN A 192 30.94 10.63 -3.96
CA ASN A 192 30.65 11.53 -2.85
C ASN A 192 31.25 11.03 -1.53
N ASP A 193 32.58 11.00 -1.45
CA ASP A 193 33.28 10.87 -0.16
C ASP A 193 33.37 12.25 0.49
N LYS A 194 32.33 12.66 1.21
CA LYS A 194 32.37 13.83 2.08
C LYS A 194 32.64 13.40 3.53
N LYS A 195 33.65 14.01 4.15
CA LYS A 195 33.93 13.91 5.59
C LYS A 195 32.89 14.72 6.36
N LEU A 196 32.21 14.07 7.30
CA LEU A 196 31.31 14.70 8.27
C LEU A 196 32.11 15.51 9.30
N ASP A 197 31.56 16.65 9.74
CA ASP A 197 32.12 17.49 10.80
C ASP A 197 31.71 16.96 12.20
N ASN A 198 32.63 16.98 13.18
CA ASN A 198 32.55 16.16 14.39
C ASN A 198 31.40 16.49 15.36
N LYS A 199 30.91 17.74 15.39
CA LYS A 199 29.74 18.14 16.21
C LYS A 199 28.40 17.68 15.60
N SER A 200 28.36 17.43 14.30
CA SER A 200 27.16 17.04 13.56
C SER A 200 26.80 15.56 13.70
N VAL A 201 27.75 14.72 14.12
CA VAL A 201 27.61 13.25 14.08
C VAL A 201 26.64 12.73 15.15
N PHE A 202 26.55 13.39 16.31
CA PHE A 202 25.64 13.01 17.40
C PHE A 202 24.17 13.26 17.02
N ASP A 203 23.87 14.46 16.51
CA ASP A 203 22.54 14.83 16.05
C ASP A 203 22.09 13.94 14.87
N GLU A 204 23.02 13.60 13.96
CA GLU A 204 22.76 12.68 12.87
C GLU A 204 22.42 11.28 13.38
N ARG A 205 23.16 10.75 14.37
CA ARG A 205 22.87 9.45 14.99
C ARG A 205 21.46 9.41 15.57
N ASP A 206 21.08 10.41 16.35
CA ASP A 206 19.79 10.40 17.03
C ASP A 206 18.62 10.55 16.05
N LYS A 207 18.80 11.37 14.99
CA LYS A 207 17.85 11.43 13.87
C LYS A 207 17.72 10.10 13.15
N LEU A 208 18.82 9.42 12.85
CA LEU A 208 18.80 8.11 12.19
C LEU A 208 18.12 7.05 13.06
N ARG A 209 18.35 7.04 14.38
CA ARG A 209 17.66 6.14 15.31
C ARG A 209 16.14 6.36 15.31
N GLN A 210 15.68 7.61 15.30
CA GLN A 210 14.24 7.91 15.22
C GLN A 210 13.65 7.42 13.89
N LYS A 211 14.33 7.68 12.77
CA LYS A 211 13.88 7.23 11.44
C LYS A 211 13.85 5.71 11.33
N LEU A 212 14.83 5.03 11.91
CA LEU A 212 14.88 3.58 11.97
C LEU A 212 13.61 3.01 12.62
N GLU A 213 13.21 3.54 13.78
CA GLU A 213 12.01 3.09 14.48
C GLU A 213 10.73 3.42 13.70
N LEU A 214 10.66 4.58 13.03
CA LEU A 214 9.54 4.90 12.15
C LEU A 214 9.40 3.91 10.99
N ILE A 215 10.50 3.57 10.31
CA ILE A 215 10.48 2.61 9.19
C ILE A 215 10.06 1.22 9.69
N LYS A 216 10.52 0.78 10.87
CA LYS A 216 10.05 -0.48 11.46
C LYS A 216 8.54 -0.45 11.72
N LEU A 217 8.02 0.64 12.27
CA LEU A 217 6.58 0.81 12.48
C LEU A 217 5.81 0.81 11.15
N GLU A 218 6.32 1.46 10.09
CA GLU A 218 5.73 1.43 8.75
C GLU A 218 5.67 0.00 8.21
N ILE A 219 6.75 -0.78 8.33
CA ILE A 219 6.81 -2.18 7.90
C ILE A 219 5.77 -3.02 8.64
N GLU A 220 5.67 -2.87 9.96
CA GLU A 220 4.67 -3.58 10.76
C GLU A 220 3.24 -3.17 10.38
N GLN A 221 3.00 -1.88 10.11
CA GLN A 221 1.71 -1.39 9.63
C GLN A 221 1.33 -1.99 8.27
N ILE A 222 2.28 -2.05 7.32
CA ILE A 222 2.06 -2.69 6.01
C ILE A 222 1.68 -4.16 6.20
N LYS A 223 2.40 -4.88 7.08
CA LYS A 223 2.13 -6.30 7.37
C LYS A 223 0.78 -6.51 8.09
N ALA A 224 0.31 -5.52 8.84
CA ALA A 224 -0.95 -5.56 9.57
C ALA A 224 -2.16 -5.05 8.77
N SER A 225 -1.97 -4.54 7.55
CA SER A 225 -3.05 -3.99 6.73
C SER A 225 -3.33 -4.84 5.49
N TYR A 226 -4.45 -4.54 4.81
CA TYR A 226 -4.64 -4.97 3.43
C TYR A 226 -3.57 -4.30 2.55
N PRO A 227 -3.02 -4.99 1.52
CA PRO A 227 -3.33 -6.36 1.09
C PRO A 227 -2.60 -7.47 1.87
N TYR A 228 -1.57 -7.15 2.67
CA TYR A 228 -0.68 -8.16 3.28
C TYR A 228 -1.41 -9.19 4.14
N THR A 229 -2.41 -8.75 4.89
CA THR A 229 -3.26 -9.62 5.73
C THR A 229 -3.97 -10.74 4.96
N MET A 230 -4.09 -10.65 3.64
CA MET A 230 -4.69 -11.70 2.80
C MET A 230 -3.69 -12.82 2.45
N LYS A 231 -2.39 -12.63 2.71
CA LYS A 231 -1.33 -13.62 2.43
C LYS A 231 -1.65 -15.03 2.95
N PRO A 232 -2.14 -15.24 4.19
CA PRO A 232 -2.46 -16.58 4.68
C PRO A 232 -3.58 -17.25 3.89
N ILE A 233 -4.52 -16.48 3.33
CA ILE A 233 -5.63 -17.02 2.54
C ILE A 233 -5.12 -17.49 1.18
N ILE A 234 -4.31 -16.69 0.49
CA ILE A 234 -3.87 -17.00 -0.88
C ILE A 234 -2.74 -18.02 -0.97
N THR A 235 -2.07 -18.31 0.14
CA THR A 235 -0.94 -19.26 0.18
C THR A 235 -1.41 -20.70 0.40
N ASP A 236 -2.65 -20.90 0.86
CA ASP A 236 -3.23 -22.20 1.17
C ASP A 236 -4.50 -22.44 0.34
N GLN A 237 -4.47 -23.46 -0.52
CA GLN A 237 -5.59 -23.81 -1.39
C GLN A 237 -6.86 -24.15 -0.59
N ASP A 238 -6.72 -24.82 0.55
CA ASP A 238 -7.88 -25.16 1.41
C ASP A 238 -8.50 -23.89 2.01
N ALA A 239 -7.69 -22.90 2.35
CA ALA A 239 -8.15 -21.61 2.83
C ALA A 239 -8.89 -20.81 1.74
N ILE A 240 -8.38 -20.82 0.50
CA ILE A 240 -9.06 -20.24 -0.67
C ILE A 240 -10.44 -20.90 -0.85
N ASP A 241 -10.49 -22.24 -0.89
CA ASP A 241 -11.73 -22.98 -1.17
C ASP A 241 -12.76 -22.81 -0.06
N LYS A 242 -12.31 -22.75 1.21
CA LYS A 242 -13.18 -22.41 2.34
C LYS A 242 -13.76 -21.01 2.19
N LYS A 243 -12.91 -20.01 1.93
CA LYS A 243 -13.35 -18.60 1.77
C LYS A 243 -14.30 -18.46 0.59
N LYS A 244 -14.00 -19.12 -0.53
CA LYS A 244 -14.85 -19.18 -1.72
C LYS A 244 -16.24 -19.74 -1.37
N THR A 245 -16.29 -20.86 -0.66
CA THR A 245 -17.56 -21.47 -0.22
C THR A 245 -18.36 -20.54 0.70
N GLU A 246 -17.69 -19.81 1.59
CA GLU A 246 -18.35 -18.79 2.42
C GLU A 246 -18.97 -17.67 1.58
N LEU A 247 -18.24 -17.14 0.60
CA LEU A 247 -18.72 -16.09 -0.30
C LEU A 247 -19.88 -16.58 -1.18
N GLU A 248 -19.81 -17.81 -1.70
CA GLU A 248 -20.90 -18.42 -2.49
C GLU A 248 -22.18 -18.60 -1.67
N LYS A 249 -22.07 -18.95 -0.38
CA LYS A 249 -23.24 -19.00 0.51
C LYS A 249 -23.89 -17.62 0.69
N VAL A 250 -23.09 -16.57 0.83
CA VAL A 250 -23.59 -15.19 0.92
C VAL A 250 -24.32 -14.80 -0.36
N LEU A 251 -23.78 -15.15 -1.54
CA LEU A 251 -24.44 -14.89 -2.82
C LEU A 251 -25.82 -15.56 -2.90
N ILE A 252 -25.93 -16.82 -2.49
CA ILE A 252 -27.20 -17.56 -2.47
C ILE A 252 -28.22 -16.85 -1.55
N GLN A 253 -27.79 -16.45 -0.35
CA GLN A 253 -28.66 -15.74 0.59
C GLN A 253 -29.13 -14.39 0.02
N LEU A 254 -28.24 -13.63 -0.61
CA LEU A 254 -28.62 -12.38 -1.25
C LEU A 254 -29.61 -12.59 -2.40
N ASP A 255 -29.42 -13.64 -3.21
CA ASP A 255 -30.35 -13.98 -4.30
C ASP A 255 -31.76 -14.31 -3.79
N GLU A 256 -31.86 -15.07 -2.70
CA GLU A 256 -33.13 -15.37 -2.06
C GLU A 256 -33.82 -14.09 -1.56
N VAL A 257 -33.07 -13.19 -0.91
CA VAL A 257 -33.60 -11.93 -0.39
C VAL A 257 -34.02 -11.00 -1.52
N ILE A 258 -33.21 -10.85 -2.57
CA ILE A 258 -33.53 -10.04 -3.76
C ILE A 258 -34.86 -10.52 -4.36
N LYS A 259 -35.01 -11.84 -4.56
CA LYS A 259 -36.23 -12.44 -5.10
C LYS A 259 -37.48 -12.14 -4.25
N ILE A 260 -37.35 -12.16 -2.92
CA ILE A 260 -38.45 -11.79 -2.01
C ILE A 260 -38.86 -10.33 -2.23
N PHE A 261 -37.91 -9.42 -2.37
CA PHE A 261 -38.19 -8.00 -2.57
C PHE A 261 -38.78 -7.72 -3.96
N GLU A 262 -38.31 -8.39 -5.00
CA GLU A 262 -38.90 -8.32 -6.35
C GLU A 262 -40.37 -8.76 -6.33
N GLN A 263 -40.67 -9.92 -5.74
CA GLN A 263 -42.04 -10.41 -5.57
C GLN A 263 -42.92 -9.43 -4.78
N LYS A 264 -42.36 -8.79 -3.75
CA LYS A 264 -43.08 -7.77 -2.97
C LYS A 264 -43.40 -6.53 -3.80
N ILE A 265 -42.49 -6.08 -4.66
CA ILE A 265 -42.73 -4.97 -5.59
C ILE A 265 -43.83 -5.34 -6.57
N ASP A 266 -43.81 -6.54 -7.15
CA ASP A 266 -44.83 -6.99 -8.09
C ASP A 266 -46.21 -7.13 -7.45
N ALA A 267 -46.27 -7.64 -6.21
CA ALA A 267 -47.51 -7.67 -5.45
C ALA A 267 -48.07 -6.26 -5.20
N LEU A 268 -47.20 -5.27 -4.93
CA LEU A 268 -47.60 -3.86 -4.76
C LEU A 268 -47.99 -3.16 -6.07
N ARG A 269 -47.62 -3.72 -7.23
CA ARG A 269 -48.04 -3.24 -8.57
C ARG A 269 -49.42 -3.74 -8.98
N GLY A 270 -49.85 -4.88 -8.44
CA GLY A 270 -51.14 -5.50 -8.73
C GLY A 270 -52.31 -5.03 -7.86
N VAL A 271 -52.08 -4.06 -6.96
CA VAL A 271 -53.07 -3.43 -6.06
C VAL A 271 -53.30 -2.00 -6.51
#